data_AF-A0AAW3EZI0-F1
#
_entry.id   AF-A0AAW3EZI0-F1
#
_cell.length_a   1.000
_cell.length_b   1.000
_cell.length_c   1.000
_cell.angle_alpha   90.00
_cell.angle_beta   90.00
_cell.angle_gamma   90.00
#
_symmetry.space_group_name_H-M   'P 1'
#
loop_
_entity.id
_entity.type
_entity.pdbx_description
1 polymer ?
#
loop_
_entity_poly.entity_id
_entity_poly.type
_entity_poly.pdbx_seq_one_letter_code
_entity_poly.pdbx_strand_id
1 'polypeptide(L)'
;MLAATVASITGDPDVYNIVDDDPLPVAQWMPAFARWVDAPASRRLSAEDALDTAGEEAVYYHTRLSGASNPRAREKLGFSPRALLWK
;
A
#
# COMPACT_ATOMS: atom_id res chain seq x y z
N MET A 1 -9.01 2.20 -7.99
CA MET A 1 -8.07 1.74 -9.03
C MET A 1 -8.73 1.65 -10.39
N LEU A 2 -9.71 0.75 -10.62
CA LEU A 2 -10.35 0.56 -11.92
C LEU A 2 -10.79 1.87 -12.61
N ALA A 3 -11.50 2.74 -11.89
CA ALA A 3 -11.96 4.03 -12.42
C ALA A 3 -10.79 4.93 -12.91
N ALA A 4 -9.67 4.95 -12.19
CA ALA A 4 -8.49 5.73 -12.59
C ALA A 4 -7.80 5.13 -13.82
N THR A 5 -7.70 3.81 -13.91
CA THR A 5 -7.17 3.11 -15.10
C THR A 5 -8.04 3.33 -16.33
N VAL A 6 -9.36 3.37 -16.17
CA VAL A 6 -10.28 3.69 -17.27
C VAL A 6 -10.13 5.17 -17.66
N ALA A 7 -10.08 6.07 -16.68
CA ALA A 7 -9.90 7.50 -16.93
C ALA A 7 -8.59 7.82 -17.66
N SER A 8 -7.51 7.07 -17.40
CA SER A 8 -6.22 7.28 -18.07
C SER A 8 -6.20 6.91 -19.55
N ILE A 9 -7.19 6.17 -20.05
CA ILE A 9 -7.29 5.84 -21.49
C ILE A 9 -7.53 7.10 -22.33
N THR A 10 -8.31 8.04 -21.79
CA THR A 10 -8.67 9.30 -22.46
C THR A 10 -8.06 10.53 -21.79
N GLY A 11 -7.29 10.33 -20.72
CA GLY A 11 -6.61 11.38 -19.98
C GLY A 11 -5.30 11.80 -20.65
N ASP A 12 -4.71 12.87 -20.13
CA ASP A 12 -3.40 13.34 -20.59
C ASP A 12 -2.32 12.26 -20.37
N PRO A 13 -1.41 12.01 -21.33
CA PRO A 13 -0.29 11.11 -21.13
C PRO A 13 0.68 11.65 -20.07
N ASP A 14 0.72 11.01 -18.90
CA ASP A 14 1.64 11.34 -17.80
C ASP A 14 1.78 10.14 -16.84
N VAL A 15 2.65 10.28 -15.83
CA VAL A 15 2.84 9.33 -14.74
C VAL A 15 1.92 9.70 -13.57
N TYR A 16 1.11 8.73 -13.15
CA TYR A 16 0.15 8.86 -12.06
C TYR A 16 0.34 7.75 -11.01
N ASN A 17 0.51 8.14 -9.75
CA ASN A 17 0.49 7.20 -8.63
C ASN A 17 -0.96 6.90 -8.23
N ILE A 18 -1.39 5.64 -8.36
CA ILE A 18 -2.72 5.17 -7.95
C ILE A 18 -2.61 4.45 -6.62
N VAL A 19 -2.54 5.23 -5.53
CA VAL A 19 -2.37 4.77 -4.14
C VAL A 19 -3.40 5.41 -3.23
N ASP A 20 -3.68 4.86 -2.05
CA ASP A 20 -4.53 5.51 -1.04
C ASP A 20 -3.86 6.76 -0.43
N ASP A 21 -4.51 7.37 0.57
CA ASP A 21 -4.01 8.57 1.27
C ASP A 21 -3.26 8.26 2.56
N ASP A 22 -3.20 6.99 2.95
CA ASP A 22 -2.83 6.55 4.28
C ASP A 22 -1.59 5.65 4.21
N PRO A 23 -0.39 6.20 3.95
CA PRO A 23 0.83 5.42 4.01
C PRO A 23 1.06 4.93 5.45
N LEU A 24 0.98 3.61 5.65
CA LEU A 24 1.11 2.98 6.96
C LEU A 24 2.30 2.00 6.98
N PRO A 25 3.12 2.00 8.05
CA PRO A 25 4.11 0.96 8.27
C PRO A 25 3.47 -0.42 8.40
N VAL A 26 4.13 -1.48 7.92
CA VAL A 26 3.60 -2.85 8.01
C VAL A 26 3.31 -3.27 9.44
N ALA A 27 4.15 -2.85 10.39
CA ALA A 27 3.94 -3.12 11.82
C ALA A 27 2.65 -2.52 12.39
N GLN A 28 2.06 -1.51 11.72
CA GLN A 28 0.79 -0.90 12.12
C GLN A 28 -0.39 -1.55 11.40
N TRP A 29 -0.34 -1.65 10.07
CA TRP A 29 -1.50 -2.11 9.31
C TRP A 29 -1.71 -3.63 9.36
N MET A 30 -0.64 -4.43 9.34
CA MET A 30 -0.76 -5.88 9.28
C MET A 30 -1.53 -6.46 10.49
N PRO A 31 -1.24 -6.07 11.75
CA PRO A 31 -2.02 -6.55 12.88
C PRO A 31 -3.45 -6.03 12.90
N ALA A 32 -3.71 -4.81 12.42
CA ALA A 32 -5.05 -4.24 12.35
C ALA A 32 -5.91 -4.98 11.32
N PHE A 33 -5.36 -5.18 10.12
CA PHE A 33 -6.00 -5.96 9.07
C PHE A 33 -6.25 -7.41 9.50
N ALA A 34 -5.27 -8.07 10.14
CA ALA A 34 -5.44 -9.43 10.65
C ALA A 34 -6.62 -9.55 11.62
N ARG A 35 -6.78 -8.59 12.55
CA ARG A 35 -7.95 -8.55 13.45
C ARG A 35 -9.25 -8.33 12.69
N TRP A 36 -9.26 -7.44 11.69
CA TRP A 36 -10.47 -7.13 10.93
C TRP A 36 -10.99 -8.33 10.11
N VAL A 37 -10.09 -9.21 9.65
CA VAL A 37 -10.45 -10.44 8.91
C VAL A 37 -10.48 -11.70 9.77
N ASP A 38 -10.43 -11.57 11.10
CA ASP A 38 -10.35 -12.69 12.05
C ASP A 38 -9.21 -13.69 11.76
N ALA A 39 -8.09 -13.21 11.23
CA ALA A 39 -6.90 -14.02 11.00
C ALA A 39 -6.06 -14.21 12.28
N PRO A 40 -5.23 -15.28 12.35
CA PRO A 40 -4.26 -15.44 13.42
C PRO A 40 -3.34 -14.23 13.57
N ALA A 41 -2.87 -13.98 14.80
CA ALA A 41 -1.94 -12.89 15.06
C ALA A 41 -0.65 -13.05 14.24
N SER A 42 -0.21 -11.95 13.62
CA SER A 42 1.04 -11.92 12.83
C SER A 42 2.25 -12.25 13.71
N ARG A 43 3.04 -13.24 13.31
CA ARG A 43 4.33 -13.55 13.96
C ARG A 43 5.29 -12.36 13.81
N ARG A 44 6.02 -12.03 14.88
CA ARG A 44 7.12 -11.07 14.84
C ARG A 44 8.42 -11.80 14.51
N LEU A 45 9.20 -11.25 13.58
CA LEU A 45 10.50 -11.74 13.16
C LEU A 45 11.54 -10.62 13.29
N SER A 46 12.78 -10.98 13.58
CA SER A 46 13.90 -10.05 13.42
C SER A 46 14.19 -9.81 11.93
N ALA A 47 14.93 -8.76 11.60
CA ALA A 47 15.35 -8.52 10.21
C ALA A 47 16.29 -9.60 9.69
N GLU A 48 17.11 -10.20 10.57
CA GLU A 48 18.04 -11.30 10.23
C GLU A 48 17.26 -12.58 9.92
N ASP A 49 16.29 -12.96 10.76
CA ASP A 49 15.43 -14.12 10.50
C ASP A 49 14.60 -13.94 9.22
N ALA A 50 14.08 -12.72 9.00
CA ALA A 50 13.32 -12.39 7.80
C ALA A 50 14.19 -12.40 6.54
N LEU A 51 15.46 -12.01 6.64
CA LEU A 51 16.42 -12.07 5.54
C LEU A 51 16.68 -13.52 5.13
N ASP A 52 16.91 -14.42 6.10
CA ASP A 52 17.16 -15.84 5.85
C ASP A 52 15.91 -16.53 5.25
N THR A 53 14.73 -16.22 5.77
CA THR A 53 13.50 -16.93 5.41
C THR A 53 12.75 -16.35 4.20
N ALA A 54 12.87 -15.05 3.94
CA ALA A 54 12.09 -14.33 2.93
C ALA A 54 12.92 -13.45 1.98
N GLY A 55 14.23 -13.30 2.22
CA GLY A 55 15.14 -12.57 1.35
C GLY A 55 15.15 -11.05 1.52
N GLU A 56 16.08 -10.39 0.82
CA GLU A 56 16.33 -8.96 0.93
C GLU A 56 15.14 -8.09 0.52
N GLU A 57 14.43 -8.48 -0.54
CA GLU A 57 13.26 -7.74 -1.02
C GLU A 57 12.16 -7.67 0.05
N ALA A 58 11.86 -8.81 0.70
CA ALA A 58 10.86 -8.84 1.77
C ALA A 58 11.23 -7.88 2.91
N VAL A 59 12.50 -7.90 3.35
CA VAL A 59 13.00 -6.99 4.38
C VAL A 59 12.86 -5.53 3.93
N TYR A 60 13.26 -5.20 2.70
CA TYR A 60 13.16 -3.84 2.15
C TYR A 60 11.70 -3.35 2.10
N TYR A 61 10.80 -4.11 1.49
CA TYR A 61 9.40 -3.72 1.31
C TYR A 61 8.65 -3.57 2.65
N HIS A 62 9.06 -4.31 3.68
CA HIS A 62 8.40 -4.26 4.99
C HIS A 62 8.95 -3.19 5.93
N THR A 63 10.20 -2.76 5.73
CA THR A 63 10.89 -1.90 6.72
C THR A 63 11.40 -0.57 6.17
N ARG A 64 11.57 -0.44 4.84
CA ARG A 64 12.22 0.72 4.21
C ARG A 64 11.45 1.36 3.07
N LEU A 65 10.50 0.67 2.45
CA LEU A 65 9.71 1.25 1.36
C LEU A 65 8.92 2.48 1.87
N SER A 66 9.11 3.61 1.20
CA SER A 66 8.36 4.84 1.46
C SER A 66 6.97 4.79 0.85
N GLY A 67 6.02 5.51 1.46
CA GLY A 67 4.73 5.78 0.82
C GLY A 67 4.88 6.59 -0.47
N ALA A 68 3.82 6.63 -1.28
CA ALA A 68 3.73 7.43 -2.49
C ALA A 68 2.60 8.47 -2.37
N SER A 69 2.68 9.57 -3.13
CA SER A 69 1.66 10.62 -3.17
C SER A 69 0.76 10.48 -4.39
N ASN A 70 -0.54 10.74 -4.26
CA ASN A 70 -1.55 10.69 -5.32
C ASN A 70 -2.20 12.03 -5.80
N PRO A 71 -1.78 13.25 -5.41
CA PRO A 71 -2.50 14.49 -5.79
C PRO A 71 -2.75 14.65 -7.30
N ARG A 72 -1.77 14.28 -8.14
CA ARG A 72 -1.92 14.37 -9.59
C ARG A 72 -3.01 13.45 -10.12
N ALA A 73 -3.10 12.22 -9.60
CA ALA A 73 -4.16 11.30 -9.98
C ALA A 73 -5.54 11.83 -9.58
N ARG A 74 -5.65 12.46 -8.41
CA ARG A 74 -6.90 13.10 -7.96
C ARG A 74 -7.33 14.22 -8.90
N GLU A 75 -6.40 15.12 -9.23
CA GLU A 75 -6.69 16.30 -10.05
C GLU A 75 -7.00 15.94 -11.50
N LYS A 76 -6.20 15.05 -12.12
CA LYS A 76 -6.27 14.78 -13.56
C LYS A 76 -7.16 13.61 -13.95
N LEU A 77 -7.32 12.62 -13.06
CA LEU A 77 -8.10 11.41 -13.34
C LEU A 77 -9.38 11.32 -12.51
N GLY A 78 -9.69 12.34 -11.69
CA GLY A 78 -10.80 12.28 -10.74
C GLY A 78 -10.65 11.14 -9.73
N PHE A 79 -9.42 10.69 -9.48
CA PHE A 79 -9.17 9.52 -8.64
C PHE A 79 -9.59 9.80 -7.20
N SER A 80 -10.46 8.93 -6.67
CA SER A 80 -10.90 8.95 -5.28
C SER A 80 -10.68 7.57 -4.67
N PRO A 81 -9.59 7.36 -3.90
CA PRO A 81 -9.34 6.11 -3.20
C PRO A 81 -10.40 5.88 -2.12
N ARG A 82 -10.70 4.60 -1.87
CA ARG A 82 -11.59 4.22 -0.78
C ARG A 82 -10.81 4.26 0.52
N ALA A 83 -11.47 4.71 1.59
CA ALA A 83 -10.92 4.62 2.93
C ALA A 83 -10.64 3.16 3.34
N LEU A 84 -9.63 2.98 4.17
CA LEU A 84 -9.27 1.69 4.75
C LEU A 84 -10.34 1.28 5.77
N LEU A 85 -11.09 0.22 5.48
CA LEU A 85 -12.23 -0.23 6.31
C LEU A 85 -11.82 -0.84 7.66
N TRP A 86 -10.54 -1.19 7.79
CA TRP A 86 -9.95 -1.89 8.93
C TRP A 86 -9.04 -1.01 9.77
N LYS A 87 -8.83 0.24 9.35
CA LYS A 87 -8.04 1.23 10.07
C LYS A 87 -8.82 1.77 11.27
#